data_AF-I4B4D2-F1
#
_entry.id   AF-I4B4D2-F1
#
_cell.length_a   1.000
_cell.length_b   1.000
_cell.length_c   1.000
_cell.angle_alpha   90.00
_cell.angle_beta   90.00
_cell.angle_gamma   90.00
#
_symmetry.space_group_name_H-M   'P 1'
#
loop_
_entity.id
_entity.type
_entity.pdbx_description
1 polymer ?
#
loop_
_entity_poly.entity_id
_entity_poly.type
_entity_poly.pdbx_seq_one_letter_code
_entity_poly.pdbx_strand_id
1 'polypeptide(L)'
;MLKYSLLITTLTATGAFAFNYDSYAPVEMKFFQNISENYEKQDGPGVGSFSNKFRLVLPISAKPTRVDKKGAWAIKHYNHFVWQDPQHASAYTHELMIRADGVNFRLIFQKQLLPYLEKEQLIGKNVLLFCMHGLYNTFDNTHTLFVAEFQALPE
;
A
#
# COMPACT_ATOMS: atom_id res chain seq x y z
N MET A 1 -10.80 2.36 28.52
CA MET A 1 -10.84 2.33 27.04
C MET A 1 -10.16 1.06 26.58
N LEU A 2 -10.92 0.09 26.05
CA LEU A 2 -10.45 -1.25 25.69
C LEU A 2 -9.77 -1.23 24.31
N LYS A 3 -8.47 -1.56 24.27
CA LYS A 3 -7.73 -1.86 23.02
C LYS A 3 -8.21 -3.22 22.51
N TYR A 4 -8.99 -3.24 21.44
CA TYR A 4 -9.28 -4.49 20.73
C TYR A 4 -8.20 -4.70 19.66
N SER A 5 -7.13 -5.43 20.03
CA SER A 5 -6.28 -6.11 19.05
C SER A 5 -6.83 -7.53 18.90
N LEU A 6 -7.61 -7.79 17.85
CA LEU A 6 -8.13 -9.13 17.59
C LEU A 6 -7.17 -9.90 16.67
N LEU A 7 -6.34 -10.72 17.31
CA LEU A 7 -5.47 -11.72 16.69
C LEU A 7 -6.35 -12.86 16.14
N ILE A 8 -6.51 -12.97 14.82
CA ILE A 8 -7.14 -14.16 14.22
C ILE A 8 -6.09 -15.28 14.18
N THR A 9 -6.27 -16.29 15.02
CA THR A 9 -5.40 -17.49 15.04
C THR A 9 -6.24 -18.76 15.01
N THR A 10 -6.11 -19.53 13.93
CA THR A 10 -6.24 -21.00 13.88
C THR A 10 -5.48 -21.49 12.64
N LEU A 11 -4.15 -21.68 12.68
CA LEU A 11 -3.34 -22.84 13.10
C LEU A 11 -3.30 -24.05 12.13
N THR A 12 -2.20 -24.17 11.38
CA THR A 12 -1.50 -25.44 11.15
C THR A 12 -0.01 -25.25 11.45
N ALA A 13 0.62 -26.29 11.97
CA ALA A 13 1.94 -26.28 12.59
C ALA A 13 3.07 -25.95 11.61
N THR A 14 3.58 -24.71 11.67
CA THR A 14 4.97 -24.25 11.45
C THR A 14 4.94 -22.72 11.33
N GLY A 15 5.02 -22.03 12.46
CA GLY A 15 5.16 -20.56 12.53
C GLY A 15 3.96 -19.78 12.00
N ALA A 16 3.01 -19.42 12.88
CA ALA A 16 2.09 -18.34 12.57
C ALA A 16 2.93 -17.07 12.30
N PHE A 17 3.03 -16.65 11.05
CA PHE A 17 3.64 -15.37 10.68
C PHE A 17 2.75 -14.26 11.24
N ALA A 18 2.99 -13.84 12.48
CA ALA A 18 2.39 -12.64 13.03
C ALA A 18 2.88 -11.44 12.20
N PHE A 19 1.95 -10.55 11.84
CA PHE A 19 2.29 -9.33 11.13
C PHE A 19 3.23 -8.47 12.00
N ASN A 20 4.47 -8.27 11.54
CA ASN A 20 5.46 -7.49 12.29
C ASN A 20 5.36 -6.00 11.93
N TYR A 21 4.52 -5.27 12.66
CA TYR A 21 4.31 -3.83 12.48
C TYR A 21 5.58 -2.99 12.69
N ASP A 22 6.48 -3.43 13.57
CA ASP A 22 7.71 -2.70 13.88
C ASP A 22 8.75 -2.77 12.75
N SER A 23 8.58 -3.70 11.80
CA SER A 23 9.43 -3.79 10.60
C SER A 23 9.15 -2.73 9.54
N TYR A 24 8.16 -1.84 9.75
CA TYR A 24 7.78 -0.80 8.80
C TYR A 24 8.27 0.57 9.27
N ALA A 25 9.13 1.20 8.46
CA ALA A 25 9.67 2.52 8.76
C ALA A 25 8.59 3.61 8.58
N PRO A 26 8.41 4.52 9.55
CA PRO A 26 7.50 5.66 9.35
C PRO A 26 8.03 6.57 8.25
N VAL A 27 7.17 6.94 7.31
CA VAL A 27 7.50 7.90 6.25
C VAL A 27 6.40 8.96 6.11
N GLU A 28 6.81 10.14 5.67
CA GLU A 28 5.92 11.26 5.33
C GLU A 28 5.76 11.37 3.82
N MET A 29 4.78 12.16 3.35
CA MET A 29 4.56 12.38 1.90
C MET A 29 5.81 12.84 1.16
N LYS A 30 6.61 13.70 1.79
CA LYS A 30 7.84 14.25 1.23
C LYS A 30 8.87 13.18 0.87
N PHE A 31 8.85 12.03 1.55
CA PHE A 31 9.71 10.89 1.21
C PHE A 31 9.45 10.41 -0.22
N PHE A 32 8.19 10.30 -0.63
CA PHE A 32 7.81 9.83 -1.96
C PHE A 32 8.18 10.85 -3.04
N GLN A 33 7.96 12.14 -2.79
CA GLN A 33 8.42 13.21 -3.68
C GLN A 33 9.93 13.11 -3.93
N ASN A 34 10.72 12.90 -2.87
CA ASN A 34 12.17 12.76 -2.99
C ASN A 34 12.59 11.52 -3.78
N ILE A 35 11.89 10.38 -3.62
CA ILE A 35 12.17 9.17 -4.43
C ILE A 35 12.03 9.49 -5.91
N SER A 36 10.94 10.15 -6.28
CA SER A 36 10.62 10.51 -7.66
C SER A 36 11.64 11.44 -8.28
N GLU A 37 11.94 12.52 -7.58
CA GLU A 37 12.90 13.51 -8.04
C GLU A 37 14.31 12.91 -8.18
N ASN A 38 14.71 12.06 -7.25
CA ASN A 38 16.02 11.42 -7.30
C ASN A 38 16.12 10.42 -8.45
N TYR A 39 15.09 9.60 -8.66
CA TYR A 39 15.02 8.66 -9.78
C TYR A 39 15.09 9.41 -11.11
N GLU A 40 14.26 10.42 -11.32
CA GLU A 40 14.22 11.17 -12.58
C GLU A 40 15.55 11.89 -12.86
N LYS A 41 16.23 12.40 -11.83
CA LYS A 41 17.55 13.03 -11.96
C LYS A 41 18.66 12.03 -12.36
N GLN A 42 18.56 10.78 -11.90
CA GLN A 42 19.61 9.77 -12.12
C GLN A 42 19.39 8.98 -13.41
N ASP A 43 18.15 8.55 -13.65
CA ASP A 43 17.81 7.57 -14.69
C ASP A 43 16.95 8.19 -15.81
N GLY A 44 16.49 9.43 -15.65
CA GLY A 44 15.57 10.09 -16.56
C GLY A 44 14.10 9.65 -16.39
N PRO A 45 13.20 10.08 -17.30
CA PRO A 45 11.80 9.71 -17.24
C PRO A 45 11.59 8.20 -17.41
N GLY A 46 10.78 7.59 -16.55
CA GLY A 46 10.52 6.16 -16.59
C GLY A 46 9.69 5.66 -15.42
N VAL A 47 9.86 4.36 -15.17
CA VAL A 47 9.19 3.65 -14.08
C VAL A 47 10.26 3.09 -13.16
N GLY A 48 10.27 3.56 -11.92
CA GLY A 48 11.10 3.03 -10.85
C GLY A 48 10.32 2.08 -9.93
N SER A 49 11.04 1.22 -9.23
CA SER A 49 10.48 0.40 -8.14
C SER A 49 11.31 0.57 -6.88
N PHE A 50 10.68 0.38 -5.72
CA PHE A 50 11.36 0.37 -4.44
C PHE A 50 10.75 -0.70 -3.53
N SER A 51 11.60 -1.47 -2.87
CA SER A 51 11.22 -2.67 -2.11
C SER A 51 11.47 -2.53 -0.61
N ASN A 52 11.01 -1.42 -0.06
CA ASN A 52 11.15 -1.11 1.36
C ASN A 52 9.78 -1.15 2.05
N LYS A 53 9.77 -1.55 3.33
CA LYS A 53 8.57 -1.56 4.17
C LYS A 53 8.38 -0.21 4.81
N PHE A 54 7.24 0.43 4.55
CA PHE A 54 6.92 1.74 5.10
C PHE A 54 5.54 1.78 5.71
N ARG A 55 5.39 2.61 6.73
CA ARG A 55 4.08 3.01 7.24
C ARG A 55 3.88 4.50 7.04
N LEU A 56 2.69 4.87 6.54
CA LEU A 56 2.34 6.25 6.25
C LEU A 56 0.89 6.52 6.62
N VAL A 57 0.61 7.76 7.03
CA VAL A 57 -0.75 8.21 7.34
C VAL A 57 -1.36 8.87 6.11
N LEU A 58 -2.53 8.39 5.68
CA LEU A 58 -3.26 8.94 4.54
C LEU A 58 -4.77 8.98 4.77
N PRO A 59 -5.50 9.97 4.21
CA PRO A 59 -6.95 9.97 4.21
C PRO A 59 -7.49 8.94 3.22
N ILE A 60 -8.41 8.08 3.67
CA ILE A 60 -9.16 7.16 2.81
C ILE A 60 -10.42 7.89 2.33
N SER A 61 -10.32 8.60 1.22
CA SER A 61 -11.41 9.47 0.72
C SER A 61 -12.61 8.72 0.16
N ALA A 62 -12.42 7.48 -0.28
CA ALA A 62 -13.47 6.68 -0.88
C ALA A 62 -13.20 5.18 -0.69
N LYS A 63 -14.22 4.37 -0.98
CA LYS A 63 -14.11 2.92 -1.00
C LYS A 63 -13.19 2.48 -2.16
N PRO A 64 -12.23 1.57 -1.93
CA PRO A 64 -11.44 1.01 -3.02
C PRO A 64 -12.32 0.29 -4.05
N THR A 65 -12.06 0.51 -5.34
CA THR A 65 -12.75 -0.12 -6.46
C THR A 65 -11.89 -1.23 -7.05
N ARG A 66 -12.41 -2.05 -7.97
CA ARG A 66 -11.56 -3.01 -8.69
C ARG A 66 -10.45 -2.28 -9.45
N VAL A 67 -9.28 -2.92 -9.55
CA VAL A 67 -8.14 -2.38 -10.31
C VAL A 67 -8.51 -2.13 -11.76
N ASP A 68 -8.15 -0.95 -12.26
CA ASP A 68 -8.23 -0.61 -13.68
C ASP A 68 -7.05 -1.24 -14.47
N LYS A 69 -6.91 -0.86 -15.75
CA LYS A 69 -5.80 -1.33 -16.61
C LYS A 69 -4.41 -0.91 -16.09
N LYS A 70 -4.28 0.30 -15.53
CA LYS A 70 -3.01 0.80 -14.96
C LYS A 70 -2.68 0.07 -13.66
N GLY A 71 -3.67 -0.17 -12.80
CA GLY A 71 -3.52 -0.99 -11.59
C GLY A 71 -3.11 -2.42 -11.91
N ALA A 72 -3.75 -3.05 -12.90
CA ALA A 72 -3.37 -4.39 -13.37
C ALA A 72 -1.93 -4.44 -13.92
N TRP A 73 -1.51 -3.40 -14.65
CA TRP A 73 -0.13 -3.27 -15.13
C TRP A 73 0.87 -3.13 -13.97
N ALA A 74 0.52 -2.38 -12.92
CA ALA A 74 1.34 -2.23 -11.73
C ALA A 74 1.48 -3.56 -10.96
N ILE A 75 0.40 -4.31 -10.80
CA ILE A 75 0.43 -5.65 -10.18
C ILE A 75 1.33 -6.60 -10.98
N LYS A 76 1.26 -6.56 -12.31
CA LYS A 76 2.15 -7.35 -13.18
C LYS A 76 3.63 -7.00 -12.95
N HIS A 77 3.94 -5.70 -12.82
CA HIS A 77 5.31 -5.24 -12.53
C HIS A 77 5.77 -5.65 -11.13
N TYR A 78 4.92 -5.50 -10.13
CA TYR A 78 5.19 -5.99 -8.77
C TYR A 78 5.56 -7.47 -8.77
N ASN A 79 4.79 -8.30 -9.47
CA ASN A 79 5.07 -9.73 -9.57
C ASN A 79 6.44 -10.04 -10.21
N HIS A 80 6.88 -9.21 -11.13
CA HIS A 80 8.20 -9.34 -11.76
C HIS A 80 9.34 -8.94 -10.81
N PHE A 81 9.18 -7.85 -10.05
CA PHE A 81 10.25 -7.31 -9.21
C PHE A 81 10.43 -8.02 -7.87
N VAL A 82 9.35 -8.52 -7.26
CA VAL A 82 9.43 -9.05 -5.89
C VAL A 82 9.77 -10.54 -5.87
N TRP A 83 9.91 -11.20 -7.04
CA TRP A 83 10.21 -12.64 -7.16
C TRP A 83 9.32 -13.52 -6.25
N GLN A 84 8.12 -13.01 -5.92
CA GLN A 84 7.19 -13.68 -5.03
C GLN A 84 6.42 -14.73 -5.80
N ASP A 85 5.87 -15.70 -5.07
CA ASP A 85 4.85 -16.60 -5.59
C ASP A 85 3.76 -15.77 -6.29
N PRO A 86 3.46 -16.02 -7.58
CA PRO A 86 2.41 -15.32 -8.32
C PRO A 86 1.05 -15.25 -7.60
N GLN A 87 0.80 -16.19 -6.68
CA GLN A 87 -0.39 -16.17 -5.83
C GLN A 87 -0.47 -14.90 -4.96
N HIS A 88 0.66 -14.35 -4.48
CA HIS A 88 0.65 -13.11 -3.70
C HIS A 88 0.17 -11.91 -4.52
N ALA A 89 0.60 -11.80 -5.78
CA ALA A 89 0.15 -10.73 -6.67
C ALA A 89 -1.36 -10.81 -6.94
N SER A 90 -1.92 -12.02 -7.01
CA SER A 90 -3.35 -12.25 -7.26
C SER A 90 -4.28 -11.80 -6.13
N ALA A 91 -3.77 -11.64 -4.90
CA ALA A 91 -4.55 -11.13 -3.78
C ALA A 91 -4.91 -9.65 -3.95
N TYR A 92 -4.07 -8.90 -4.67
CA TYR A 92 -4.24 -7.49 -4.98
C TYR A 92 -5.24 -7.30 -6.11
N THR A 93 -6.42 -6.81 -5.78
CA THR A 93 -7.56 -6.77 -6.72
C THR A 93 -8.32 -5.46 -6.71
N HIS A 94 -8.03 -4.59 -5.74
CA HIS A 94 -8.73 -3.33 -5.57
C HIS A 94 -7.73 -2.19 -5.42
N GLU A 95 -8.17 -0.99 -5.79
CA GLU A 95 -7.37 0.21 -5.72
C GLU A 95 -8.16 1.42 -5.26
N LEU A 96 -7.44 2.39 -4.74
CA LEU A 96 -7.92 3.73 -4.45
C LEU A 96 -6.92 4.74 -4.99
N MET A 97 -7.41 5.67 -5.80
CA MET A 97 -6.64 6.84 -6.22
C MET A 97 -6.85 7.96 -5.21
N ILE A 98 -5.76 8.49 -4.69
CA ILE A 98 -5.78 9.70 -3.85
C ILE A 98 -4.78 10.71 -4.39
N ARG A 99 -5.03 11.99 -4.15
CA ARG A 99 -4.08 13.06 -4.39
C ARG A 99 -3.79 13.76 -3.07
N ALA A 100 -2.53 13.80 -2.67
CA ALA A 100 -2.08 14.46 -1.46
C ALA A 100 -0.83 15.29 -1.78
N ASP A 101 -0.80 16.55 -1.36
CA ASP A 101 0.33 17.48 -1.55
C ASP A 101 0.91 17.50 -2.98
N GLY A 102 0.02 17.49 -3.98
CA GLY A 102 0.39 17.52 -5.41
C GLY A 102 0.86 16.19 -6.00
N VAL A 103 0.92 15.13 -5.18
CA VAL A 103 1.35 13.79 -5.58
C VAL A 103 0.13 12.89 -5.78
N ASN A 104 0.14 12.09 -6.86
CA ASN A 104 -0.88 11.09 -7.09
C ASN A 104 -0.44 9.76 -6.44
N PHE A 105 -1.28 9.17 -5.61
CA PHE A 105 -1.08 7.82 -5.10
C PHE A 105 -2.14 6.88 -5.64
N ARG A 106 -1.68 5.71 -6.10
CA ARG A 106 -2.49 4.53 -6.37
C ARG A 106 -2.25 3.52 -5.28
N LEU A 107 -3.17 3.44 -4.32
CA LEU A 107 -3.11 2.46 -3.26
C LEU A 107 -3.73 1.16 -3.78
N ILE A 108 -2.99 0.06 -3.81
CA ILE A 108 -3.49 -1.25 -4.25
C ILE A 108 -3.66 -2.14 -3.03
N PHE A 109 -4.89 -2.60 -2.81
CA PHE A 109 -5.33 -3.37 -1.66
C PHE A 109 -5.51 -4.85 -1.98
N GLN A 110 -5.18 -5.68 -0.99
CA GLN A 110 -5.59 -7.08 -0.99
C GLN A 110 -7.09 -7.20 -0.73
N LYS A 111 -7.76 -8.14 -1.42
CA LYS A 111 -9.22 -8.33 -1.32
C LYS A 111 -9.71 -8.52 0.13
N GLN A 112 -8.93 -9.23 0.94
CA GLN A 112 -9.27 -9.55 2.33
C GLN A 112 -9.33 -8.32 3.26
N LEU A 113 -8.69 -7.20 2.89
CA LEU A 113 -8.66 -5.98 3.70
C LEU A 113 -9.94 -5.15 3.57
N LEU A 114 -10.70 -5.30 2.47
CA LEU A 114 -11.83 -4.42 2.17
C LEU A 114 -12.99 -4.51 3.17
N PRO A 115 -13.40 -5.69 3.66
CA PRO A 115 -14.46 -5.76 4.66
C PRO A 115 -14.14 -5.01 5.94
N TYR A 116 -12.85 -4.86 6.28
CA TYR A 116 -12.40 -4.16 7.48
C TYR A 116 -12.48 -2.64 7.29
N LEU A 117 -12.11 -2.13 6.09
CA LEU A 117 -12.28 -0.71 5.76
C LEU A 117 -13.74 -0.26 5.90
N GLU A 118 -14.68 -1.13 5.51
CA GLU A 118 -16.12 -0.87 5.62
C GLU A 118 -16.62 -0.94 7.06
N LYS A 119 -16.27 -2.01 7.79
CA LYS A 119 -16.73 -2.22 9.16
C LYS A 119 -16.24 -1.14 10.13
N GLU A 120 -15.01 -0.67 9.94
CA GLU A 120 -14.40 0.32 10.82
C GLU A 120 -14.77 1.77 10.47
N GLN A 121 -15.64 2.00 9.47
CA GLN A 121 -16.08 3.33 9.03
C GLN A 121 -14.90 4.29 8.78
N LEU A 122 -13.84 3.79 8.16
CA LEU A 122 -12.60 4.55 7.94
C LEU A 122 -12.64 5.47 6.73
N ILE A 123 -13.71 5.42 5.94
CA ILE A 123 -13.91 6.33 4.81
C ILE A 123 -14.08 7.76 5.35
N GLY A 124 -13.27 8.68 4.85
CA GLY A 124 -13.16 10.07 5.30
C GLY A 124 -12.18 10.28 6.45
N LYS A 125 -11.57 9.21 6.99
CA LYS A 125 -10.61 9.29 8.11
C LYS A 125 -9.18 9.11 7.64
N ASN A 126 -8.24 9.60 8.46
CA ASN A 126 -6.83 9.27 8.32
C ASN A 126 -6.58 7.86 8.85
N VAL A 127 -5.84 7.07 8.07
CA VAL A 127 -5.51 5.68 8.37
C VAL A 127 -4.01 5.50 8.27
N LEU A 128 -3.42 4.73 9.18
CA LEU A 128 -2.03 4.29 9.08
C LEU A 128 -1.97 3.09 8.14
N LEU A 129 -1.39 3.28 6.96
CA LEU A 129 -1.20 2.24 5.95
C LEU A 129 0.17 1.60 6.10
N PHE A 130 0.24 0.28 6.02
CA PHE A 130 1.48 -0.49 5.98
C PHE A 130 1.70 -0.99 4.55
N CYS A 131 2.74 -0.48 3.90
CA CYS A 131 3.05 -0.76 2.50
C CYS A 131 4.38 -1.51 2.39
N MET A 132 4.42 -2.57 1.60
CA MET A 132 5.60 -3.46 1.48
C MET A 132 6.45 -3.22 0.24
N HIS A 133 5.87 -2.55 -0.76
CA HIS A 133 6.51 -2.26 -2.03
C HIS A 133 5.81 -1.05 -2.65
N GLY A 134 6.55 -0.32 -3.49
CA GLY A 134 5.93 0.67 -4.35
C GLY A 134 6.63 0.80 -5.70
N LEU A 135 5.86 1.35 -6.63
CA LEU A 135 6.32 1.75 -7.96
C LEU A 135 6.16 3.26 -8.06
N TYR A 136 7.01 3.88 -8.85
CA TYR A 136 6.81 5.26 -9.25
C TYR A 136 6.84 5.37 -10.76
N ASN A 137 5.91 6.16 -11.31
CA ASN A 137 5.81 6.47 -12.72
C ASN A 137 6.00 7.98 -12.93
N THR A 138 7.13 8.38 -13.52
CA THR A 138 7.42 9.81 -13.76
C THR A 138 6.47 10.43 -14.79
N PHE A 139 5.93 9.64 -15.73
CA PHE A 139 5.09 10.15 -16.83
C PHE A 139 3.76 10.75 -16.36
N ASP A 140 3.16 10.18 -15.31
CA ASP A 140 1.90 10.68 -14.72
C ASP A 140 2.03 11.05 -13.24
N ASN A 141 3.27 11.16 -12.76
CA ASN A 141 3.64 11.48 -11.38
C ASN A 141 2.84 10.66 -10.34
N THR A 142 2.76 9.35 -10.57
CA THR A 142 1.98 8.42 -9.74
C THR A 142 2.88 7.50 -8.94
N HIS A 143 2.70 7.50 -7.62
CA HIS A 143 3.22 6.48 -6.72
C HIS A 143 2.19 5.38 -6.55
N THR A 144 2.53 4.16 -6.94
CA THR A 144 1.71 3.00 -6.65
C THR A 144 2.23 2.32 -5.39
N LEU A 145 1.38 2.13 -4.39
CA LEU A 145 1.75 1.51 -3.11
C LEU A 145 0.93 0.23 -2.90
N PHE A 146 1.61 -0.87 -2.60
CA PHE A 146 0.97 -2.15 -2.29
C PHE A 146 0.70 -2.24 -0.79
N VAL A 147 -0.57 -2.11 -0.41
CA VAL A 147 -1.03 -2.09 0.99
C VAL A 147 -1.10 -3.52 1.51
N ALA A 148 -0.28 -3.82 2.51
CA ALA A 148 -0.24 -5.11 3.19
C ALA A 148 -1.20 -5.16 4.38
N GLU A 149 -1.37 -4.04 5.09
CA GLU A 149 -2.27 -3.91 6.23
C GLU A 149 -2.61 -2.43 6.46
N PHE A 150 -3.61 -2.14 7.27
CA PHE A 150 -3.89 -0.80 7.76
C PHE A 150 -4.34 -0.78 9.23
N GLN A 151 -4.28 0.40 9.86
CA GLN A 151 -4.78 0.63 11.21
C GLN A 151 -5.54 1.94 11.30
N ALA A 152 -6.70 1.92 11.96
CA ALA A 152 -7.37 3.13 12.39
C ALA A 152 -6.46 3.94 13.31
N LEU A 153 -6.40 5.26 13.12
CA LEU A 153 -5.76 6.15 14.07
C LEU A 153 -6.72 6.43 15.25
N PRO A 154 -6.22 6.58 16.49
CA PRO A 154 -7.03 7.06 17.59
C PRO A 154 -7.54 8.47 17.27
N GLU A 155 -8.83 8.72 17.54
CA GLU A 155 -9.43 10.07 17.48
C GLU A 155 -8.91 10.97 18.60
#